data_AF-A0A2V7Q568-F1
#
_entry.id   AF-A0A2V7Q568-F1
#
_cell.length_a   1.000
_cell.length_b   1.000
_cell.length_c   1.000
_cell.angle_alpha   90.00
_cell.angle_beta   90.00
_cell.angle_gamma   90.00
#
_symmetry.space_group_name_H-M   'P 1'
#
loop_
_entity.id
_entity.type
_entity.pdbx_description
1 polymer ?
#
loop_
_entity_poly.entity_id
_entity_poly.type
_entity_poly.pdbx_seq_one_letter_code
_entity_poly.pdbx_strand_id
1 'polypeptide(L)'
;MSVIRGVLSWFRDAFGPGPRSADGRRSGGSMDIKRDRMVFLGYGKYWRSDAIIGLMPIEEERGPKRRTNVFVQGRVEPIIASRTEQSILEDMGASEGGFQVQALREAVTELLAAFHEFSPALRRTLQNDHHLDVEQWEQRLGELLRAPQTPTPIEQNDLFE
;
A
#
# COMPACT_ATOMS: atom_id res chain seq x y z
N MET A 1 -6.05 15.12 -37.64
CA MET A 1 -6.29 13.76 -37.07
C MET A 1 -4.98 12.99 -36.91
N SER A 2 -4.02 13.45 -36.07
CA SER A 2 -2.72 12.77 -35.96
C SER A 2 -1.99 13.04 -34.64
N VAL A 3 -2.71 12.91 -33.52
CA VAL A 3 -2.09 12.97 -32.17
C VAL A 3 -2.42 11.69 -31.38
N ILE A 4 -3.61 11.12 -31.60
CA ILE A 4 -4.10 9.90 -30.93
C ILE A 4 -3.29 8.64 -31.30
N ARG A 5 -2.72 8.56 -32.52
CA ARG A 5 -1.90 7.40 -32.94
C ARG A 5 -0.53 7.34 -32.23
N GLY A 6 0.05 8.49 -31.86
CA GLY A 6 1.37 8.55 -31.21
C GLY A 6 1.32 8.13 -29.75
N VAL A 7 0.23 8.43 -29.04
CA VAL A 7 0.05 8.05 -27.63
C VAL A 7 -0.16 6.54 -27.47
N LEU A 8 -0.86 5.90 -28.41
CA LEU A 8 -1.05 4.44 -28.41
C LEU A 8 0.21 3.64 -28.78
N SER A 9 1.08 4.16 -29.66
CA SER A 9 2.36 3.49 -29.97
C SER A 9 3.32 3.59 -28.79
N TRP A 10 3.40 4.77 -28.17
CA TRP A 10 4.19 4.98 -26.96
C TRP A 10 3.74 4.09 -25.79
N PHE A 11 2.43 3.86 -25.60
CA PHE A 11 1.92 2.93 -24.59
C PHE A 11 2.45 1.50 -24.81
N ARG A 12 2.57 1.05 -26.06
CA ARG A 12 3.09 -0.29 -26.37
C ARG A 12 4.59 -0.40 -26.08
N ASP A 13 5.34 0.66 -26.31
CA ASP A 13 6.80 0.68 -26.13
C ASP A 13 7.18 0.84 -24.66
N ALA A 14 6.45 1.66 -23.90
CA ALA A 14 6.72 1.92 -22.49
C ALA A 14 6.12 0.86 -21.53
N PHE A 15 5.05 0.17 -21.94
CA PHE A 15 4.53 -1.03 -21.26
C PHE A 15 4.90 -2.32 -22.00
N GLY A 16 5.87 -2.25 -22.92
CA GLY A 16 6.45 -3.42 -23.55
C GLY A 16 7.10 -4.33 -22.49
N PRO A 17 7.38 -5.60 -22.82
CA PRO A 17 8.02 -6.52 -21.88
C PRO A 17 9.35 -5.90 -21.41
N GLY A 18 9.38 -5.47 -20.14
CA GLY A 18 10.54 -4.81 -19.55
C GLY A 18 11.80 -5.69 -19.58
N PRO A 19 12.99 -5.09 -19.44
CA PRO A 19 14.24 -5.83 -19.43
C PRO A 19 14.20 -6.91 -18.33
N ARG A 20 14.58 -8.13 -18.73
CA ARG A 20 14.67 -9.27 -17.82
C ARG A 20 15.77 -9.01 -16.80
N SER A 21 15.42 -9.01 -15.52
CA SER A 21 16.42 -9.11 -14.45
C SER A 21 17.16 -10.45 -14.58
N ALA A 22 18.45 -10.48 -14.24
CA ALA A 22 19.32 -11.65 -14.38
C ALA A 22 18.86 -12.89 -13.59
N ASP A 23 17.99 -12.70 -12.57
CA ASP A 23 17.42 -13.77 -11.72
C ASP A 23 16.12 -14.39 -12.28
N GLY A 24 15.63 -13.97 -13.46
CA GLY A 24 14.44 -14.57 -14.08
C GLY A 24 13.11 -14.35 -13.34
N ARG A 25 13.12 -13.74 -12.14
CA ARG A 25 11.93 -13.28 -11.45
C ARG A 25 11.43 -11.97 -12.06
N ARG A 26 10.13 -11.94 -12.39
CA ARG A 26 9.44 -10.70 -12.73
C ARG A 26 9.44 -9.82 -11.48
N SER A 27 9.96 -8.61 -11.54
CA SER A 27 9.85 -7.64 -10.44
C SER A 27 8.41 -7.17 -10.18
N GLY A 28 7.46 -7.54 -11.06
CA GLY A 28 6.04 -7.36 -10.82
C GLY A 28 5.48 -8.44 -9.90
N GLY A 29 5.76 -8.34 -8.60
CA GLY A 29 4.96 -9.01 -7.58
C GLY A 29 3.53 -8.45 -7.58
N SER A 30 2.55 -9.25 -7.15
CA SER A 30 1.20 -8.74 -6.90
C SER A 30 1.26 -7.74 -5.76
N MET A 31 0.99 -6.47 -6.05
CA MET A 31 1.06 -5.38 -5.10
C MET A 31 -0.35 -5.04 -4.59
N ASP A 32 -0.57 -5.05 -3.27
CA ASP A 32 -1.85 -4.60 -2.68
C ASP A 32 -1.85 -3.07 -2.52
N ILE A 33 -2.94 -2.44 -2.94
CA ILE A 33 -3.12 -0.98 -2.92
C ILE A 33 -4.28 -0.65 -1.98
N LYS A 34 -4.02 0.24 -1.01
CA LYS A 34 -5.08 0.72 -0.11
C LYS A 34 -6.01 1.65 -0.89
N ARG A 35 -7.30 1.32 -0.92
CA ARG A 35 -8.36 2.11 -1.58
C ARG A 35 -8.69 3.38 -0.81
N ASP A 36 -9.38 4.32 -1.47
CA ASP A 36 -9.92 5.57 -0.89
C ASP A 36 -8.88 6.52 -0.25
N ARG A 37 -7.59 6.36 -0.59
CA ARG A 37 -6.52 7.19 -0.04
C ARG A 37 -6.22 8.37 -0.96
N MET A 38 -6.17 9.58 -0.42
CA MET A 38 -5.66 10.74 -1.16
C MET A 38 -4.13 10.67 -1.25
N VAL A 39 -3.62 10.67 -2.48
CA VAL A 39 -2.19 10.55 -2.81
C VAL A 39 -1.70 11.89 -3.35
N PHE A 40 -0.66 12.45 -2.73
CA PHE A 40 -0.05 13.70 -3.16
C PHE A 40 0.90 13.47 -4.34
N LEU A 41 0.60 14.06 -5.49
CA LEU A 41 1.40 13.94 -6.72
C LEU A 41 2.43 15.09 -6.89
N GLY A 42 2.45 16.03 -5.95
CA GLY A 42 3.28 17.23 -6.01
C GLY A 42 2.56 18.44 -6.61
N TYR A 43 3.02 19.64 -6.25
CA TYR A 43 2.46 20.92 -6.72
C TYR A 43 0.95 21.08 -6.47
N GLY A 44 0.50 20.72 -5.27
CA GLY A 44 -0.91 20.83 -4.88
C GLY A 44 -1.85 19.84 -5.57
N LYS A 45 -1.33 18.87 -6.33
CA LYS A 45 -2.13 17.86 -7.01
C LYS A 45 -2.34 16.65 -6.10
N TYR A 46 -3.59 16.24 -5.95
CA TYR A 46 -3.99 15.09 -5.15
C TYR A 46 -4.96 14.22 -5.94
N TRP A 47 -4.75 12.91 -5.91
CA TRP A 47 -5.61 11.94 -6.56
C TRP A 47 -5.94 10.79 -5.62
N ARG A 48 -7.11 10.19 -5.78
CA ARG A 48 -7.44 8.97 -5.05
C ARG A 48 -6.61 7.79 -5.56
N SER A 49 -6.14 6.95 -4.64
CA SER A 49 -5.33 5.77 -4.94
C SER A 49 -6.02 4.80 -5.90
N ASP A 50 -7.32 4.58 -5.75
CA ASP A 50 -8.12 3.70 -6.59
C ASP A 50 -8.42 4.29 -7.98
N ALA A 51 -8.25 5.60 -8.17
CA ALA A 51 -8.35 6.24 -9.47
C ALA A 51 -7.03 6.19 -10.26
N ILE A 52 -5.89 5.90 -9.61
CA ILE A 52 -4.58 5.77 -10.25
C ILE A 52 -4.48 4.35 -10.82
N ILE A 53 -4.42 4.27 -12.14
CA ILE A 53 -4.40 2.99 -12.88
C ILE A 53 -3.00 2.63 -13.39
N GLY A 54 -2.04 3.53 -13.28
CA GLY A 54 -0.67 3.27 -13.69
C GLY A 54 0.30 4.40 -13.32
N LEU A 55 1.56 4.03 -13.14
CA LEU A 55 2.68 4.92 -12.91
C LEU A 55 3.78 4.60 -13.91
N MET A 56 4.46 5.63 -14.40
CA MET A 56 5.60 5.46 -15.30
C MET A 56 6.65 6.54 -15.01
N PRO A 57 7.86 6.16 -14.57
CA PRO A 57 8.95 7.09 -14.36
C PRO A 57 9.29 7.82 -15.68
N ILE A 58 9.61 9.11 -15.57
CA ILE A 58 10.09 9.89 -16.71
C ILE A 58 11.62 9.83 -16.70
N GLU A 59 12.18 9.14 -17.69
CA GLU A 59 13.64 8.99 -17.86
C GLU A 59 14.23 10.10 -18.73
N GLU A 60 13.64 10.33 -19.91
CA GLU A 60 14.07 11.33 -20.88
C GLU A 60 13.33 12.66 -20.72
N GLU A 61 13.99 13.76 -21.12
CA GLU A 61 13.43 15.13 -21.02
C GLU A 61 12.90 15.49 -19.63
N ARG A 62 13.59 14.99 -18.60
CA ARG A 62 13.26 15.14 -17.17
C ARG A 62 13.50 16.58 -16.71
N GLY A 63 12.69 17.50 -17.26
CA GLY A 63 12.65 18.89 -16.88
C GLY A 63 12.34 19.03 -15.38
N PRO A 64 12.50 20.23 -14.83
CA PRO A 64 12.23 20.46 -13.42
C PRO A 64 10.79 20.01 -13.12
N LYS A 65 10.62 19.31 -11.98
CA LYS A 65 9.29 18.92 -11.47
C LYS A 65 8.58 17.82 -12.26
N ARG A 66 9.26 17.17 -13.23
CA ARG A 66 8.73 16.06 -14.02
C ARG A 66 9.42 14.76 -13.60
N ARG A 67 8.76 13.95 -12.78
CA ARG A 67 9.36 12.71 -12.24
C ARG A 67 8.63 11.47 -12.70
N THR A 68 7.30 11.51 -12.75
CA THR A 68 6.47 10.33 -13.06
C THR A 68 5.22 10.74 -13.83
N ASN A 69 4.87 10.04 -14.89
CA ASN A 69 3.56 10.10 -15.53
C ASN A 69 2.57 9.24 -14.73
N VAL A 70 1.49 9.85 -14.25
CA VAL A 70 0.45 9.19 -13.47
C VAL A 70 -0.79 9.05 -14.33
N PHE A 71 -1.16 7.81 -14.64
CA PHE A 71 -2.35 7.51 -15.41
C PHE A 71 -3.53 7.35 -14.46
N VAL A 72 -4.62 8.04 -14.77
CA VAL A 72 -5.82 8.02 -13.94
C VAL A 72 -7.03 7.63 -14.76
N GLN A 73 -7.96 6.94 -14.14
CA GLN A 73 -9.18 6.50 -14.80
C GLN A 73 -9.94 7.70 -15.37
N GLY A 74 -10.41 7.58 -16.62
CA GLY A 74 -11.19 8.62 -17.30
C GLY A 74 -10.40 9.81 -17.85
N ARG A 75 -9.06 9.82 -17.76
CA ARG A 75 -8.20 10.80 -18.45
C ARG A 75 -7.40 10.15 -19.57
N VAL A 76 -7.33 10.87 -20.69
CA VAL A 76 -6.51 10.47 -21.85
C VAL A 76 -5.04 10.81 -21.63
N GLU A 77 -4.77 11.97 -21.05
CA GLU A 77 -3.40 12.44 -20.80
C GLU A 77 -2.96 12.16 -19.36
N PRO A 78 -1.71 11.71 -19.15
CA PRO A 78 -1.20 11.44 -17.82
C PRO A 78 -0.95 12.74 -17.05
N ILE A 79 -1.10 12.65 -15.72
CA ILE A 79 -0.74 13.74 -14.82
C ILE A 79 0.75 13.64 -14.55
N ILE A 80 1.51 14.69 -14.87
CA ILE A 80 2.94 14.71 -14.58
C ILE A 80 3.17 15.02 -13.10
N ALA A 81 3.50 14.01 -12.31
CA ALA A 81 3.86 14.15 -10.92
C ALA A 81 5.32 14.61 -10.75
N SER A 82 5.57 15.36 -9.69
CA SER A 82 6.93 15.75 -9.30
C SER A 82 7.56 14.82 -8.28
N ARG A 83 6.92 13.70 -8.01
CA ARG A 83 7.38 12.64 -7.11
C ARG A 83 7.77 11.42 -7.92
N THR A 84 8.69 10.64 -7.38
CA THR A 84 9.11 9.36 -7.96
C THR A 84 7.97 8.34 -7.88
N GLU A 85 7.99 7.34 -8.77
CA GLU A 85 7.07 6.22 -8.74
C GLU A 85 7.03 5.56 -7.36
N GLN A 86 8.21 5.24 -6.80
CA GLN A 86 8.32 4.60 -5.49
C GLN A 86 7.61 5.39 -4.39
N SER A 87 7.82 6.71 -4.30
CA SER A 87 7.16 7.52 -3.27
C SER A 87 5.64 7.62 -3.47
N ILE A 88 5.16 7.53 -4.71
CA ILE A 88 3.72 7.49 -5.00
C ILE A 88 3.14 6.13 -4.61
N LEU A 89 3.86 5.04 -4.88
CA LEU A 89 3.49 3.68 -4.47
C LEU A 89 3.39 3.54 -2.95
N GLU A 90 4.38 4.05 -2.21
CA GLU A 90 4.36 4.07 -0.73
C GLU A 90 3.12 4.82 -0.19
N ASP A 91 2.81 5.98 -0.76
CA ASP A 91 1.62 6.75 -0.44
C ASP A 91 0.31 6.02 -0.81
N MET A 92 0.30 5.23 -1.89
CA MET A 92 -0.81 4.35 -2.25
C MET A 92 -0.98 3.17 -1.29
N GLY A 93 -0.09 3.03 -0.30
CA GLY A 93 -0.08 1.91 0.65
C GLY A 93 0.70 0.71 0.15
N ALA A 94 1.37 0.86 -1.00
CA ALA A 94 2.19 -0.13 -1.67
C ALA A 94 3.63 -0.03 -1.15
N SER A 95 3.82 -0.25 0.15
CA SER A 95 5.17 -0.33 0.75
C SER A 95 5.44 -1.73 1.24
N GLU A 96 6.70 -2.17 1.18
CA GLU A 96 7.14 -3.43 1.80
C GLU A 96 6.81 -3.47 3.31
N GLY A 97 6.74 -2.31 3.97
CA GLY A 97 6.29 -2.19 5.34
C GLY A 97 4.80 -2.50 5.54
N GLY A 98 3.95 -2.20 4.56
CA GLY A 98 2.53 -2.56 4.58
C GLY A 98 2.33 -4.08 4.55
N PHE A 99 3.09 -4.78 3.70
CA PHE A 99 3.11 -6.24 3.66
C PHE A 99 3.64 -6.86 4.95
N GLN A 100 4.76 -6.35 5.49
CA GLN A 100 5.32 -6.85 6.74
C GLN A 100 4.37 -6.65 7.93
N VAL A 101 3.69 -5.50 8.01
CA VAL A 101 2.69 -5.25 9.05
C VAL A 101 1.48 -6.15 8.87
N GLN A 102 1.01 -6.38 7.64
CA GLN A 102 -0.11 -7.28 7.37
C GLN A 102 0.23 -8.74 7.71
N ALA A 103 1.38 -9.23 7.25
CA ALA A 103 1.87 -10.57 7.57
C ALA A 103 2.08 -10.77 9.07
N LEU A 104 2.60 -9.74 9.77
CA LEU A 104 2.72 -9.77 11.23
C LEU A 104 1.35 -9.83 11.91
N ARG A 105 0.36 -9.08 11.43
CA ARG A 105 -1.01 -9.11 11.96
C ARG A 105 -1.66 -10.47 11.76
N GLU A 106 -1.47 -11.09 10.60
CA GLU A 106 -1.93 -12.45 10.32
C GLU A 106 -1.29 -13.45 11.27
N ALA A 107 0.03 -13.43 11.42
CA ALA A 107 0.75 -14.31 12.34
C ALA A 107 0.28 -14.15 13.81
N VAL A 108 0.03 -12.91 14.27
CA VAL A 108 -0.49 -12.66 15.63
C VAL A 108 -1.94 -13.16 15.76
N THR A 109 -2.74 -13.05 14.71
CA THR A 109 -4.13 -13.56 14.70
C THR A 109 -4.15 -15.09 14.76
N GLU A 110 -3.29 -15.76 14.00
CA GLU A 110 -3.11 -17.21 14.05
C GLU A 110 -2.63 -17.68 15.44
N LEU A 111 -1.70 -16.95 16.05
CA LEU A 111 -1.25 -17.25 17.41
C LEU A 111 -2.38 -17.14 18.44
N LEU A 112 -3.22 -16.10 18.34
CA LEU A 112 -4.39 -15.94 19.21
C LEU A 112 -5.40 -17.08 19.03
N ALA A 113 -5.62 -17.51 17.79
CA ALA A 113 -6.48 -18.66 17.50
C ALA A 113 -5.92 -19.94 18.14
N ALA A 114 -4.61 -20.17 18.03
CA ALA A 114 -3.95 -21.31 18.66
C ALA A 114 -4.07 -21.27 20.19
N PHE A 115 -3.95 -20.10 20.81
CA PHE A 115 -4.19 -19.95 22.25
C PHE A 115 -5.60 -20.36 22.63
N HIS A 116 -6.64 -19.90 21.90
CA HIS A 116 -8.04 -20.28 22.14
C HIS A 116 -8.29 -21.80 22.09
N GLU A 117 -7.48 -22.57 21.34
CA GLU A 117 -7.60 -24.03 21.26
C GLU A 117 -6.96 -24.78 22.45
N PHE A 118 -6.18 -24.10 23.31
CA PHE A 118 -5.54 -24.74 24.45
C PHE A 118 -6.55 -25.23 25.49
N SER A 119 -6.42 -26.51 25.87
CA SER A 119 -7.25 -27.10 26.91
C SER A 119 -7.05 -26.42 28.28
N PRO A 120 -8.07 -26.40 29.17
CA PRO A 120 -7.93 -25.80 30.50
C PRO A 120 -6.82 -26.41 31.35
N ALA A 121 -6.50 -27.69 31.15
CA ALA A 121 -5.39 -28.35 31.85
C ALA A 121 -4.04 -27.79 31.39
N LEU A 122 -3.84 -27.64 30.08
CA LEU A 122 -2.60 -27.10 29.51
C LEU A 122 -2.39 -25.63 29.91
N ARG A 123 -3.46 -24.82 29.92
CA ARG A 123 -3.40 -23.41 30.37
C ARG A 123 -2.90 -23.31 31.82
N ARG A 124 -3.41 -24.17 32.72
CA ARG A 124 -2.96 -24.22 34.12
C ARG A 124 -1.49 -24.65 34.24
N THR A 125 -1.05 -25.64 33.47
CA THR A 125 0.36 -26.08 33.47
C THR A 125 1.29 -24.98 32.97
N LEU A 126 0.95 -24.29 31.87
CA LEU A 126 1.74 -23.17 31.35
C LEU A 126 1.85 -22.00 32.35
N GLN A 127 0.77 -21.72 33.08
CA GLN A 127 0.77 -20.70 34.12
C GLN A 127 1.62 -21.10 35.33
N ASN A 128 1.48 -22.33 35.81
CA ASN A 128 2.15 -22.80 37.03
C ASN A 128 3.63 -23.11 36.83
N ASP A 129 4.00 -23.72 35.72
CA ASP A 129 5.35 -24.25 35.50
C ASP A 129 6.22 -23.27 34.68
N HIS A 130 5.59 -22.48 33.81
CA HIS A 130 6.28 -21.60 32.86
C HIS A 130 5.95 -20.12 33.03
N HIS A 131 5.14 -19.75 34.03
CA HIS A 131 4.72 -18.37 34.31
C HIS A 131 4.11 -17.65 33.09
N LEU A 132 3.53 -18.42 32.16
CA LEU A 132 2.91 -17.91 30.95
C LEU A 132 1.40 -17.85 31.16
N ASP A 133 0.90 -16.64 31.43
CA ASP A 133 -0.53 -16.37 31.55
C ASP A 133 -1.14 -16.14 30.15
N VAL A 134 -1.79 -17.19 29.63
CA VAL A 134 -2.38 -17.19 28.29
C VAL A 134 -3.47 -16.12 28.17
N GLU A 135 -4.28 -15.90 29.21
CA GLU A 135 -5.37 -14.91 29.18
C GLU A 135 -4.82 -13.48 29.12
N GLN A 136 -3.77 -13.20 29.89
CA GLN A 136 -3.09 -11.90 29.84
C GLN A 136 -2.46 -11.64 28.46
N TRP A 137 -1.84 -12.66 27.85
CA TRP A 137 -1.27 -12.54 26.51
C TRP A 137 -2.33 -12.39 25.42
N GLU A 138 -3.46 -13.10 25.53
CA GLU A 138 -4.61 -12.94 24.63
C GLU A 138 -5.14 -11.50 24.66
N GLN A 139 -5.33 -10.92 25.85
CA GLN A 139 -5.76 -9.53 26.01
C GLN A 139 -4.74 -8.55 25.41
N ARG A 140 -3.45 -8.71 25.72
CA ARG A 140 -2.40 -7.81 25.26
C ARG A 140 -2.23 -7.82 23.74
N LEU A 141 -2.25 -9.01 23.13
CA LEU A 141 -2.13 -9.15 21.67
C LEU A 141 -3.42 -8.67 20.97
N GLY A 142 -4.59 -8.88 21.56
CA GLY A 142 -5.85 -8.34 21.07
C GLY A 142 -5.87 -6.80 21.04
N GLU A 143 -5.38 -6.15 22.10
CA GLU A 143 -5.24 -4.69 22.15
C GLU A 143 -4.23 -4.17 21.10
N LEU A 144 -3.13 -4.89 20.87
CA LEU A 144 -2.14 -4.55 19.84
C LEU A 144 -2.75 -4.63 18.43
N LEU A 145 -3.59 -5.62 18.14
CA LEU A 145 -4.27 -5.75 16.86
C LEU A 145 -5.38 -4.72 16.64
N ARG A 146 -5.94 -4.15 17.71
CA ARG A 146 -7.05 -3.19 17.67
C ARG A 146 -6.65 -1.79 17.17
N ALA A 147 -5.39 -1.38 17.27
CA ALA A 147 -4.92 -0.06 16.78
C ALA A 147 -4.35 -0.15 15.33
N PRO A 148 -4.58 0.84 14.45
CA PRO A 148 -4.42 2.28 14.72
C PRO A 148 -5.74 3.00 15.01
N GLN A 149 -5.73 3.87 16.01
CA GLN A 149 -6.71 4.95 16.11
C GLN A 149 -6.62 5.74 14.81
N THR A 150 -7.58 5.55 13.90
CA THR A 150 -7.84 6.55 12.87
C THR A 150 -8.21 7.79 13.68
N PRO A 151 -7.51 8.93 13.56
CA PRO A 151 -8.07 10.17 14.11
C PRO A 151 -9.49 10.23 13.59
N THR A 152 -10.47 10.42 14.46
CA THR A 152 -11.84 10.75 14.06
C THR A 152 -11.73 11.68 12.86
N PRO A 153 -12.30 11.34 11.69
CA PRO A 153 -12.30 12.26 10.56
C PRO A 153 -12.86 13.55 11.13
N ILE A 154 -12.03 14.59 11.24
CA ILE A 154 -12.57 15.92 11.43
C ILE A 154 -13.45 16.08 10.20
N GLU A 155 -14.76 16.08 10.39
CA GLU A 155 -15.69 16.34 9.31
C GLU A 155 -15.28 17.70 8.76
N GLN A 156 -14.65 17.67 7.58
CA GLN A 156 -14.11 18.86 6.92
C GLN A 156 -15.19 19.90 6.61
N ASN A 157 -16.46 19.56 6.86
CA ASN A 157 -17.62 20.44 6.79
C ASN A 157 -17.61 21.54 7.85
N ASP A 158 -16.92 21.38 8.98
CA ASP A 158 -16.92 22.41 10.05
C ASP A 158 -15.88 23.53 9.80
N LEU A 159 -15.10 23.45 8.72
CA LEU A 159 -14.10 24.46 8.36
C LEU A 159 -14.64 25.55 7.42
N PHE A 160 -15.92 25.46 7.02
CA PHE A 160 -16.54 26.37 6.06
C PHE A 160 -17.86 26.99 6.55
N GLU A 161 -18.20 26.88 7.84
CA GLU A 161 -19.24 27.73 8.48
C GLU A 161 -18.67 29.01 9.09
#